data_AF-A0AAN8IM36-F1
#
_entry.id   AF-A0AAN8IM36-F1
#
_cell.length_a   1.000
_cell.length_b   1.000
_cell.length_c   1.000
_cell.angle_alpha   90.00
_cell.angle_beta   90.00
_cell.angle_gamma   90.00
#
_symmetry.space_group_name_H-M   'P 1'
#
loop_
_entity.id
_entity.type
_entity.pdbx_description
1 polymer ?
#
loop_
_entity_poly.entity_id
_entity_poly.type
_entity_poly.pdbx_seq_one_letter_code
_entity_poly.pdbx_strand_id
1 'polypeptide(L)'
;MLEPHSVFFDVLEWQPGTRLIGCCSDRSRVRQCPFATPVEAGIMLWQSASFDCPAYTTKVSFICENFGLEIGECGLDSVRFHRLSDTFLLEPCQKNLLSSI
;
A
#
# COMPACT_ATOMS: atom_id res chain seq x y z
N MET A 1 8.59 -9.17 7.71
CA MET A 1 8.01 -9.29 9.07
C MET A 1 7.72 -10.76 9.37
N LEU A 2 7.92 -11.22 10.60
CA LEU A 2 7.66 -12.61 10.99
C LEU A 2 6.15 -12.91 11.15
N GLU A 3 5.37 -11.89 11.48
CA GLU A 3 3.92 -11.98 11.69
C GLU A 3 3.15 -11.33 10.53
N PRO A 4 1.87 -11.70 10.35
CA PRO A 4 0.94 -10.97 9.50
C PRO A 4 0.80 -9.51 9.95
N HIS A 5 0.62 -8.62 8.99
CA HIS A 5 0.56 -7.18 9.26
C HIS A 5 -0.25 -6.45 8.21
N SER A 6 -0.80 -5.31 8.61
CA SER A 6 -1.51 -4.40 7.73
C SER A 6 -0.58 -3.26 7.32
N VAL A 7 -0.61 -2.92 6.04
CA VAL A 7 0.02 -1.75 5.46
C VAL A 7 -1.06 -0.69 5.29
N PHE A 8 -0.96 0.41 6.02
CA PHE A 8 -1.82 1.58 5.91
C PHE A 8 -1.10 2.69 5.16
N PHE A 9 -1.79 3.44 4.32
CA PHE A 9 -1.20 4.50 3.52
C PHE A 9 -2.29 5.43 3.02
N ASP A 10 -1.89 6.60 2.54
CA ASP A 10 -2.75 7.53 1.84
C ASP A 10 -2.44 7.45 0.34
N VAL A 11 -3.47 7.35 -0.49
CA VAL A 11 -3.38 7.18 -1.95
C VAL A 11 -4.12 8.31 -2.66
N LEU A 12 -3.56 8.76 -3.77
CA LEU A 12 -4.20 9.67 -4.71
C LEU A 12 -4.17 9.05 -6.11
N GLU A 13 -5.33 8.72 -6.65
CA GLU A 13 -5.50 8.21 -8.00
C GLU A 13 -6.87 8.69 -8.51
N TRP A 14 -6.91 9.31 -9.69
CA TRP A 14 -8.11 9.92 -10.26
C TRP A 14 -8.17 9.86 -11.79
N GLN A 15 -7.19 9.21 -12.43
CA GLN A 15 -7.04 9.24 -13.87
C GLN A 15 -7.54 7.92 -14.47
N PRO A 16 -8.53 7.97 -15.39
CA PRO A 16 -9.11 6.75 -15.92
C PRO A 16 -8.05 5.86 -16.60
N GLY A 17 -8.03 4.58 -16.23
CA GLY A 17 -7.05 3.60 -16.72
C GLY A 17 -5.72 3.60 -15.98
N THR A 18 -5.47 4.53 -15.06
CA THR A 18 -4.34 4.48 -14.12
C THR A 18 -4.75 3.77 -12.84
N ARG A 19 -3.86 2.94 -12.29
CA ARG A 19 -4.15 2.18 -11.07
C ARG A 19 -2.94 2.08 -10.18
N LEU A 20 -3.16 2.24 -8.88
CA LEU A 20 -2.17 1.91 -7.86
C LEU A 20 -2.44 0.50 -7.33
N ILE A 21 -1.42 -0.36 -7.38
CA ILE A 21 -1.47 -1.75 -6.92
C ILE A 21 -0.51 -1.92 -5.74
N GLY A 22 -0.99 -2.52 -4.65
CA GLY A 22 -0.19 -2.87 -3.48
C GLY A 22 0.05 -4.37 -3.42
N CYS A 23 1.31 -4.78 -3.32
CA CYS A 23 1.70 -6.20 -3.25
C CYS A 23 2.66 -6.51 -2.10
N CYS A 24 2.57 -7.76 -1.63
CA CYS A 24 3.44 -8.39 -0.65
C CYS A 24 4.24 -9.50 -1.35
N SER A 25 5.52 -9.65 -1.03
CA SER A 25 6.36 -10.73 -1.55
C SER A 25 7.18 -11.39 -0.44
N ASP A 26 7.23 -12.72 -0.46
CA ASP A 26 8.02 -13.52 0.47
C ASP A 26 9.43 -13.84 -0.09
N ARG A 27 10.20 -14.64 0.64
CA ARG A 27 11.55 -15.07 0.20
C ARG A 27 11.53 -16.01 -1.00
N SER A 28 10.42 -16.72 -1.23
CA SER A 28 10.25 -17.61 -2.38
C SER A 28 9.85 -16.85 -3.66
N ARG A 29 9.74 -15.51 -3.57
CA ARG A 29 9.29 -14.60 -4.64
C ARG A 29 7.84 -14.83 -5.04
N VAL A 30 7.05 -15.50 -4.18
CA VAL A 30 5.60 -15.54 -4.35
C VAL A 30 5.07 -14.15 -4.06
N ARG A 31 4.41 -13.56 -5.07
CA ARG A 31 3.86 -12.20 -5.01
C ARG A 31 2.34 -12.28 -4.94
N GLN A 32 1.77 -11.61 -3.95
CA GLN A 32 0.33 -11.45 -3.78
C GLN A 32 0.00 -9.96 -3.78
N CYS A 33 -1.00 -9.54 -4.55
CA CYS A 33 -1.39 -8.14 -4.70
C CYS A 33 -2.81 -7.93 -4.15
N PRO A 34 -2.97 -7.81 -2.82
CA PRO A 34 -4.28 -7.70 -2.18
C PRO A 34 -4.98 -6.35 -2.40
N PHE A 35 -4.27 -5.34 -2.92
CA PHE A 35 -4.82 -4.00 -3.14
C PHE A 35 -4.68 -3.58 -4.59
N ALA A 36 -5.74 -2.99 -5.13
CA ALA A 36 -5.70 -2.19 -6.34
C ALA A 36 -6.79 -1.12 -6.29
N THR A 37 -6.48 0.11 -6.72
CA THR A 37 -7.52 1.12 -6.97
C THR A 37 -8.44 0.67 -8.12
N PRO A 38 -9.68 1.17 -8.20
CA PRO A 38 -10.57 0.95 -9.34
C PRO A 38 -9.92 1.35 -10.67
N VAL A 39 -10.46 0.86 -11.79
CA VAL A 39 -9.96 1.24 -13.14
C VAL A 39 -10.59 2.58 -13.57
N GLU A 40 -11.80 2.83 -13.08
CA GLU A 40 -12.59 4.00 -13.35
C GLU A 40 -12.01 5.23 -12.66
N ALA A 41 -12.12 6.38 -13.32
CA ALA A 41 -11.68 7.65 -12.78
C ALA A 41 -12.39 7.95 -11.45
N GLY A 42 -11.61 8.07 -10.38
CA GLY A 42 -12.07 8.62 -9.12
C GLY A 42 -12.15 10.15 -9.14
N ILE A 43 -12.55 10.71 -8.01
CA ILE A 43 -12.36 12.13 -7.73
C ILE A 43 -10.90 12.38 -7.32
N MET A 44 -10.34 13.54 -7.67
CA MET A 44 -9.00 13.93 -7.23
C MET A 44 -9.01 14.24 -5.72
N LEU A 45 -8.80 13.21 -4.91
CA LEU A 45 -8.84 13.28 -3.46
C LEU A 45 -7.90 12.24 -2.86
N TRP A 46 -7.11 12.66 -1.86
CA TRP A 46 -6.35 11.73 -1.03
C TRP A 46 -7.30 10.85 -0.21
N GLN A 47 -7.14 9.55 -0.29
CA GLN A 47 -7.94 8.57 0.42
C GLN A 47 -7.04 7.65 1.25
N SER A 48 -7.46 7.33 2.47
CA SER A 48 -6.77 6.34 3.27
C SER A 48 -7.13 4.94 2.77
N ALA A 49 -6.11 4.10 2.63
CA ALA A 49 -6.23 2.73 2.16
C ALA A 49 -5.37 1.79 3.01
N SER A 50 -5.71 0.50 2.93
CA SER A 50 -4.95 -0.53 3.62
C SER A 50 -5.02 -1.88 2.91
N PHE A 51 -4.00 -2.70 3.12
CA PHE A 51 -4.06 -4.12 2.80
C PHE A 51 -3.23 -4.97 3.75
N ASP A 52 -3.60 -6.24 3.85
CA ASP A 52 -2.94 -7.20 4.71
C ASP A 52 -1.90 -8.01 3.95
N CYS A 53 -0.71 -8.10 4.54
CA CYS A 53 0.36 -8.96 4.08
C CYS A 53 0.49 -10.20 4.99
N PRO A 54 0.76 -11.37 4.40
CA PRO A 54 0.99 -12.58 5.17
C PRO A 54 2.29 -12.50 5.97
N ALA A 55 2.41 -13.41 6.95
CA ALA A 55 3.66 -13.67 7.66
C ALA A 55 4.82 -13.93 6.69
N TYR A 56 6.04 -13.63 7.13
CA TYR A 56 7.28 -13.81 6.36
C TYR A 56 7.39 -12.98 5.07
N THR A 57 6.49 -12.02 4.84
CA THR A 57 6.67 -11.00 3.80
C THR A 57 8.00 -10.27 4.00
N THR A 58 8.77 -10.18 2.93
CA THR A 58 10.09 -9.54 2.90
C THR A 58 10.13 -8.23 2.14
N LYS A 59 9.19 -8.05 1.19
CA LYS A 59 9.06 -6.84 0.41
C LYS A 59 7.60 -6.46 0.27
N VAL A 60 7.32 -5.19 0.50
CA VAL A 60 6.07 -4.54 0.07
C VAL A 60 6.39 -3.67 -1.13
N SER A 61 5.55 -3.69 -2.15
CA SER A 61 5.74 -2.93 -3.38
C SER A 61 4.45 -2.25 -3.80
N PHE A 62 4.56 -0.97 -4.13
CA PHE A 62 3.52 -0.20 -4.79
C PHE A 62 3.87 -0.08 -6.27
N ILE A 63 2.88 -0.33 -7.13
CA ILE A 63 3.05 -0.33 -8.59
C ILE A 63 1.98 0.60 -9.15
N CYS A 64 2.41 1.65 -9.86
CA CYS A 64 1.51 2.49 -10.64
C CYS A 64 1.51 1.96 -12.07
N GLU A 65 0.36 1.47 -12.53
CA GLU A 65 0.19 0.98 -13.90
C GLU A 65 -0.80 1.87 -14.63
N ASN A 66 -0.47 2.28 -15.86
CA ASN A 66 -1.34 3.08 -16.71
C ASN A 66 -1.68 2.29 -17.98
N PHE A 67 -2.94 1.92 -18.12
CA PHE A 67 -3.53 1.33 -19.33
C PHE A 67 -4.46 2.31 -20.06
N GLY A 68 -4.54 3.55 -19.58
CA GLY A 68 -5.30 4.63 -20.20
C GLY A 68 -4.60 5.22 -21.42
N LEU A 69 -5.30 6.15 -22.08
CA LEU A 69 -4.77 6.88 -23.24
C LEU A 69 -3.98 8.13 -22.85
N GLU A 70 -4.19 8.63 -21.64
CA GLU A 70 -3.61 9.86 -21.12
C GLU A 70 -2.41 9.57 -20.20
N ILE A 71 -1.66 10.60 -19.84
CA ILE A 71 -0.60 10.49 -18.82
C ILE A 71 -1.25 10.10 -17.49
N GLY A 72 -0.67 9.10 -16.83
CA GLY A 72 -1.09 8.50 -15.57
C GLY A 72 -0.21 8.93 -14.40
N GLU A 73 -0.80 9.28 -13.27
CA GLU A 73 -0.12 9.63 -12.02
C GLU A 73 -0.73 8.89 -10.84
N CYS A 74 0.11 8.36 -9.94
CA CYS A 74 -0.31 7.83 -8.66
C CYS A 74 0.44 8.56 -7.54
N GLY A 75 -0.29 9.11 -6.58
CA GLY A 75 0.25 9.62 -5.32
C GLY A 75 0.21 8.56 -4.23
N LEU A 76 1.27 8.52 -3.41
CA LEU A 76 1.39 7.66 -2.24
C LEU A 76 2.02 8.47 -1.11
N ASP A 77 1.43 8.44 0.07
CA ASP A 77 1.97 9.11 1.25
C ASP A 77 1.70 8.32 2.53
N SER A 78 2.42 8.67 3.61
CA SER A 78 2.14 8.23 4.97
C SER A 78 2.00 6.72 5.14
N VAL A 79 2.88 5.96 4.47
CA VAL A 79 2.94 4.50 4.59
C VAL A 79 3.27 4.12 6.04
N ARG A 80 2.49 3.23 6.62
CA ARG A 80 2.50 2.80 8.02
C ARG A 80 2.30 1.29 8.10
N PHE A 81 3.14 0.60 8.87
CA PHE A 81 3.04 -0.84 9.09
C PHE A 81 2.53 -1.11 10.50
N HIS A 82 1.51 -1.95 10.64
CA HIS A 82 0.96 -2.35 11.94
C HIS A 82 0.85 -3.86 12.02
N ARG A 83 1.23 -4.48 13.14
CA ARG A 83 1.03 -5.92 13.28
C ARG A 83 -0.46 -6.17 13.42
N LEU A 84 -0.96 -7.27 12.84
CA LEU A 84 -2.35 -7.66 13.05
C LEU A 84 -2.64 -8.06 14.51
N SER A 85 -1.59 -8.35 15.27
CA SER A 85 -1.63 -8.58 16.72
C SER A 85 -1.69 -7.30 17.56
N ASP A 86 -1.38 -6.13 16.99
CA ASP A 86 -1.38 -4.85 17.73
C ASP A 86 -2.83 -4.43 18.01
N THR A 87 -3.18 -4.38 19.29
CA THR A 87 -4.52 -3.98 19.72
C THR A 87 -4.75 -2.51 19.33
N PHE A 88 -5.88 -2.23 18.66
CA PHE A 88 -6.30 -0.91 18.19
C PHE A 88 -5.42 -0.24 17.11
N LEU A 89 -4.37 -0.90 16.60
CA LEU A 89 -3.50 -0.36 15.54
C LEU A 89 -2.97 1.06 15.83
N LEU A 90 -2.81 1.42 17.11
CA LEU A 90 -2.57 2.80 17.52
C LEU A 90 -1.21 3.33 17.11
N GLU A 91 -0.20 2.47 17.03
CA GLU A 91 1.16 2.88 16.72
C GLU A 91 1.78 2.00 15.63
N PRO A 92 2.42 2.61 14.62
CA PRO A 92 3.08 1.84 13.58
C PRO A 92 4.39 1.23 14.11
N CYS A 93 4.73 0.06 13.57
CA CYS A 93 5.98 -0.66 13.83
C CYS A 93 7.23 0.22 13.63
N GLN A 94 7.14 1.20 12.73
CA GLN A 94 8.23 2.09 12.37
C GLN A 94 8.23 3.45 13.10
N LYS A 95 7.38 3.64 14.12
CA LYS A 95 7.26 4.91 14.86
C LYS A 95 8.60 5.48 15.36
N ASN A 96 9.49 4.60 15.81
CA ASN A 96 10.80 4.96 16.38
C ASN A 96 11.90 5.10 15.31
N LEU A 97 11.62 4.72 14.06
CA LEU A 97 12.57 4.79 12.94
C LEU A 97 12.43 6.08 12.14
N LEU A 98 11.25 6.70 12.18
CA LEU A 98 10.91 7.91 11.42
C LEU A 98 11.01 9.20 12.24
N SER A 99 11.11 9.11 13.57
CA SER A 99 11.21 10.26 14.48
C SER A 99 12.61 10.88 14.56
N SER A 100 13.58 10.35 13.82
CA SER A 100 15.00 10.75 13.83
C SER A 100 15.47 11.43 12.54
N ILE A 101 14.54 11.84 11.67
CA ILE A 101 14.78 12.64 10.46
C ILE A 101 14.20 14.04 10.69
#